data_AF-A0A5S3QFE9-F1
#
_entry.id   AF-A0A5S3QFE9-F1
#
_cell.length_a   1.000
_cell.length_b   1.000
_cell.length_c   1.000
_cell.angle_alpha   90.00
_cell.angle_beta   90.00
_cell.angle_gamma   90.00
#
_symmetry.space_group_name_H-M   'P 1'
#
loop_
_entity.id
_entity.type
_entity.pdbx_description
1 polymer ?
#
loop_
_entity_poly.entity_id
_entity_poly.type
_entity_poly.pdbx_seq_one_letter_code
_entity_poly.pdbx_strand_id
1 'polypeptide(L)'
;MLTERLRTVERGEKIFVQPTEKTHHAINRIEKYLGRHRENVETQEGRERRSHDDGYNKLTFHGLRYNYVQDRMNREMLHGRRFREAAAMVTKEVGHERINVINTYLGKT
;
A
#
# COMPACT_ATOMS: atom_id res chain seq x y z
N MET A 1 -7.59 -15.02 -13.98
CA MET A 1 -7.61 -13.54 -14.04
C MET A 1 -6.25 -12.87 -13.79
N LEU A 2 -5.63 -12.96 -12.59
CA LEU A 2 -4.28 -12.38 -12.35
C LEU A 2 -3.15 -13.25 -12.94
N THR A 3 -3.18 -14.56 -12.65
CA THR A 3 -2.15 -15.51 -13.08
C THR A 3 -2.02 -15.61 -14.60
N GLU A 4 -3.15 -15.48 -15.32
CA GLU A 4 -3.17 -15.44 -16.79
C GLU A 4 -2.55 -14.14 -17.31
N ARG A 5 -2.89 -13.00 -16.70
CA ARG A 5 -2.33 -11.70 -17.08
C ARG A 5 -0.83 -11.64 -16.86
N LEU A 6 -0.32 -12.25 -15.79
CA LEU A 6 1.12 -12.36 -15.52
C LEU A 6 1.88 -13.12 -16.62
N ARG A 7 1.23 -14.01 -17.37
CA ARG A 7 1.87 -14.74 -18.49
C ARG A 7 2.02 -13.90 -19.76
N THR A 8 1.22 -12.84 -19.90
CA THR A 8 1.15 -12.03 -21.12
C THR A 8 1.77 -10.64 -20.97
N VAL A 9 2.13 -10.24 -19.75
CA VAL A 9 2.66 -8.90 -19.45
C VAL A 9 4.17 -8.94 -19.54
N GLU A 10 4.75 -8.10 -20.39
CA GLU A 10 6.20 -8.01 -20.55
C GLU A 10 6.84 -7.18 -19.44
N ARG A 11 8.16 -7.34 -19.27
CA ARG A 11 8.91 -6.56 -18.29
C ARG A 11 8.84 -5.07 -18.63
N GLY A 12 8.31 -4.28 -17.69
CA GLY A 12 8.11 -2.83 -17.85
C GLY A 12 6.66 -2.45 -18.09
N GLU A 13 5.81 -3.40 -18.45
CA GLU A 13 4.37 -3.18 -18.57
C GLU A 13 3.65 -3.23 -17.21
N LYS A 14 2.43 -2.70 -17.17
CA LYS A 14 1.60 -2.66 -15.96
C LYS A 14 0.47 -3.66 -16.05
N ILE A 15 0.44 -4.58 -15.09
CA ILE A 15 -0.50 -5.72 -15.05
C ILE A 15 -1.97 -5.26 -15.15
N PHE A 16 -2.33 -4.21 -14.42
CA PHE A 16 -3.70 -3.71 -14.28
C PHE A 16 -4.03 -2.49 -15.16
N VAL A 17 -3.15 -2.13 -16.09
CA VAL A 17 -3.39 -1.05 -17.05
C VAL A 17 -3.52 -1.68 -18.43
N GLN A 18 -4.56 -1.31 -19.17
CA GLN A 18 -4.71 -1.78 -20.54
C GLN A 18 -3.60 -1.16 -21.42
N PRO A 19 -3.09 -1.86 -22.44
CA PRO A 19 -2.00 -1.34 -23.27
C PRO A 19 -2.32 0.02 -23.92
N THR A 20 -3.60 0.27 -24.22
CA THR A 20 -4.09 1.51 -24.84
C THR A 20 -4.42 2.62 -23.83
N GLU A 21 -4.37 2.34 -22.52
CA GLU A 21 -4.77 3.29 -21.48
C GLU A 21 -3.55 4.02 -20.89
N LYS A 22 -3.63 5.35 -20.78
CA LYS A 22 -2.62 6.11 -20.03
C LYS A 22 -2.67 5.73 -18.56
N THR A 23 -1.52 5.35 -18.00
CA THR A 23 -1.38 4.95 -16.58
C THR A 23 -2.15 5.84 -15.62
N HIS A 24 -1.94 7.17 -15.70
CA HIS A 24 -2.51 8.09 -14.72
C HIS A 24 -4.04 8.14 -14.79
N HIS A 25 -4.65 7.86 -15.96
CA HIS A 25 -6.10 7.70 -16.07
C HIS A 25 -6.58 6.44 -15.36
N ALA A 26 -5.88 5.31 -15.54
CA ALA A 26 -6.21 4.06 -14.85
C ALA A 26 -6.16 4.22 -13.33
N ILE A 27 -5.07 4.82 -12.82
CA ILE A 27 -4.88 5.09 -11.39
C ILE A 27 -5.98 6.03 -10.87
N ASN A 28 -6.19 7.18 -11.53
CA ASN A 28 -7.20 8.15 -11.12
C ASN A 28 -8.62 7.56 -11.13
N ARG A 29 -8.94 6.69 -12.09
CA ARG A 29 -10.24 5.99 -12.13
C ARG A 29 -10.45 5.14 -10.87
N ILE A 30 -9.44 4.39 -10.47
CA ILE A 30 -9.48 3.53 -9.27
C ILE A 30 -9.56 4.39 -8.00
N GLU A 31 -8.77 5.45 -7.90
CA GLU A 31 -8.81 6.40 -6.76
C GLU A 31 -10.17 7.07 -6.61
N LYS A 32 -10.76 7.54 -7.72
CA LYS A 32 -12.12 8.10 -7.73
C LYS A 32 -13.18 7.06 -7.39
N TYR A 33 -13.00 5.81 -7.82
CA TYR A 33 -13.89 4.73 -7.44
C TYR A 33 -13.90 4.52 -5.92
N LEU A 34 -12.72 4.39 -5.29
CA LEU A 34 -12.60 4.30 -3.84
C LEU A 34 -13.18 5.54 -3.15
N GLY A 35 -12.89 6.73 -3.66
CA GLY A 35 -13.41 7.98 -3.10
C GLY A 35 -14.93 8.04 -3.06
N ARG A 36 -15.61 7.53 -4.10
CA ARG A 36 -17.08 7.51 -4.22
C ARG A 36 -17.75 6.42 -3.38
N HIS A 37 -17.09 5.29 -3.17
CA HIS A 37 -17.67 4.13 -2.48
C HIS A 37 -17.04 3.90 -1.10
N ARG A 38 -16.29 4.87 -0.57
CA ARG A 38 -15.54 4.75 0.67
C ARG A 38 -16.41 4.30 1.83
N GLU A 39 -17.58 4.91 1.97
CA GLU A 39 -18.52 4.65 3.07
C GLU A 39 -19.08 3.22 3.04
N ASN A 40 -19.06 2.56 1.87
CA ASN A 40 -19.55 1.19 1.72
C ASN A 40 -18.51 0.13 2.17
N VAL A 41 -17.24 0.52 2.28
CA VAL A 41 -16.13 -0.40 2.55
C VAL A 41 -15.33 -0.04 3.80
N GLU A 42 -15.47 1.20 4.28
CA GLU A 42 -14.79 1.66 5.49
C GLU A 42 -15.50 1.13 6.74
N THR A 43 -14.76 0.41 7.58
CA THR A 43 -15.23 0.01 8.90
C THR A 43 -14.96 1.12 9.93
N GLN A 44 -15.78 1.16 10.99
CA GLN A 44 -15.57 2.06 12.13
C GLN A 44 -14.17 1.86 12.74
N GLU A 45 -13.79 0.61 13.00
CA GLU A 45 -12.45 0.25 13.49
C GLU A 45 -11.34 0.79 12.57
N GLY A 46 -11.51 0.63 11.25
CA GLY A 46 -10.53 1.11 10.27
C GLY A 46 -10.43 2.63 10.25
N ARG A 47 -11.54 3.33 10.44
CA ARG A 47 -11.62 4.79 10.57
C ARG A 47 -10.88 5.27 11.83
N GLU A 48 -11.15 4.65 12.97
CA GLU A 48 -10.51 5.00 14.25
C GLU A 48 -9.00 4.80 14.18
N ARG A 49 -8.53 3.65 13.68
CA ARG A 49 -7.09 3.35 13.55
C ARG A 49 -6.30 4.30 12.66
N ARG A 50 -6.96 4.92 11.66
CA ARG A 50 -6.31 5.87 10.75
C ARG A 50 -6.39 7.31 11.23
N SER A 51 -7.32 7.61 12.12
CA SER A 51 -7.54 8.97 12.64
C SER A 51 -6.49 9.26 13.71
N HIS A 52 -6.03 10.50 13.74
CA HIS A 52 -5.17 11.03 14.80
C HIS A 52 -5.93 12.13 15.53
N ASP A 53 -5.37 12.62 16.64
CA ASP A 53 -6.02 13.64 17.48
C ASP A 53 -6.39 14.92 16.70
N ASP A 54 -5.64 15.23 15.64
CA ASP A 54 -5.85 16.39 14.76
C ASP A 54 -6.90 16.18 13.66
N GLY A 55 -7.55 15.01 13.61
CA GLY A 55 -8.71 14.77 12.77
C GLY A 55 -8.77 13.42 12.04
N TYR A 56 -9.80 13.31 11.21
CA TYR A 56 -10.10 12.09 10.45
C TYR A 56 -9.33 12.01 9.12
N ASN A 57 -8.54 10.95 8.97
CA ASN A 57 -7.89 10.62 7.70
C ASN A 57 -8.78 9.75 6.81
N LYS A 58 -9.10 10.28 5.63
CA LYS A 58 -9.86 9.56 4.59
C LYS A 58 -9.14 8.27 4.19
N LEU A 59 -9.90 7.19 4.01
CA LEU A 59 -9.38 5.96 3.40
C LEU A 59 -8.84 6.23 1.98
N THR A 60 -7.58 5.89 1.76
CA THR A 60 -6.89 5.97 0.46
C THR A 60 -6.07 4.70 0.22
N PHE A 61 -5.76 4.40 -1.05
CA PHE A 61 -4.85 3.29 -1.38
C PHE A 61 -3.46 3.47 -0.79
N HIS A 62 -2.96 4.70 -0.74
CA HIS A 62 -1.69 5.02 -0.10
C HIS A 62 -1.74 4.75 1.41
N GLY A 63 -2.81 5.16 2.09
CA GLY A 63 -3.03 4.87 3.50
C GLY A 63 -3.12 3.37 3.80
N LEU A 64 -3.78 2.59 2.93
CA LEU A 64 -3.81 1.13 3.05
C LEU A 64 -2.40 0.53 2.94
N ARG A 65 -1.57 1.04 2.03
CA ARG A 65 -0.17 0.61 1.89
C ARG A 65 0.66 0.96 3.13
N TYR A 66 0.44 2.12 3.74
CA TYR A 66 1.09 2.49 5.01
C TYR A 66 0.70 1.51 6.13
N ASN A 67 -0.60 1.27 6.31
CA ASN A 67 -1.11 0.36 7.32
C ASN A 67 -0.54 -1.05 7.14
N TYR A 68 -0.47 -1.55 5.90
CA TYR A 68 0.18 -2.83 5.59
C TYR A 68 1.64 -2.84 6.05
N VAL A 69 2.44 -1.84 5.67
CA VAL A 69 3.87 -1.81 6.03
C VAL A 69 4.06 -1.74 7.54
N GLN A 70 3.27 -0.92 8.24
CA GLN A 70 3.33 -0.77 9.69
C GLN A 70 3.00 -2.08 10.41
N ASP A 71 1.89 -2.72 10.04
CA ASP A 71 1.48 -4.02 10.62
C ASP A 71 2.50 -5.11 10.29
N ARG A 72 2.97 -5.17 9.04
CA ARG A 72 3.97 -6.14 8.59
C ARG A 72 5.29 -6.01 9.36
N MET A 73 5.77 -4.78 9.55
CA MET A 73 6.96 -4.48 10.37
C MET A 73 6.75 -4.91 11.82
N ASN A 74 5.59 -4.57 12.40
CA ASN A 74 5.26 -4.94 13.77
C ASN A 74 5.28 -6.46 13.96
N ARG A 75 4.67 -7.22 13.03
CA ARG A 75 4.68 -8.69 13.07
C ARG A 75 6.08 -9.27 13.04
N GLU A 76 6.96 -8.79 12.15
CA GLU A 76 8.34 -9.28 12.10
C GLU A 76 9.11 -8.97 13.38
N MET A 77 8.90 -7.79 13.97
CA MET A 77 9.52 -7.42 15.24
C MET A 77 8.99 -8.25 16.41
N LEU A 78 7.69 -8.56 16.44
CA LEU A 78 7.08 -9.45 17.42
C LEU A 78 7.60 -10.90 17.30
N HIS A 79 7.99 -11.33 16.10
CA HIS A 79 8.69 -12.60 15.87
C HIS A 79 10.19 -12.55 16.22
N GLY A 80 10.67 -11.48 16.86
CA GLY A 80 12.02 -11.36 17.38
C GLY A 80 13.07 -10.83 16.39
N ARG A 81 12.67 -10.44 15.17
CA ARG A 81 13.61 -9.84 14.21
C ARG A 81 14.03 -8.45 14.64
N ARG A 82 15.30 -8.12 14.39
CA ARG A 82 15.77 -6.74 14.60
C ARG A 82 15.17 -5.85 13.52
N PHE A 83 14.98 -4.57 13.84
CA PHE A 83 14.38 -3.59 12.93
C PHE A 83 14.98 -3.62 11.52
N ARG A 84 16.32 -3.67 11.40
CA ARG A 84 17.02 -3.66 10.12
C ARG A 84 16.71 -4.89 9.26
N GLU A 85 16.52 -6.05 9.88
CA GLU A 85 16.21 -7.31 9.20
C GLU A 85 14.76 -7.30 8.71
N ALA A 86 13.83 -6.90 9.58
CA ALA A 86 12.43 -6.71 9.23
C ALA A 86 12.29 -5.70 8.08
N ALA A 87 12.95 -4.54 8.19
CA ALA A 87 12.88 -3.50 7.17
C ALA A 87 13.50 -3.94 5.83
N ALA A 88 14.57 -4.74 5.85
CA ALA A 88 15.18 -5.30 4.63
C ALA A 88 14.26 -6.30 3.91
N MET A 89 13.42 -7.02 4.66
CA MET A 89 12.40 -7.91 4.09
C MET A 89 11.20 -7.11 3.56
N VAL A 90 10.60 -6.28 4.41
CA VAL A 90 9.36 -5.57 4.10
C VAL A 90 9.55 -4.58 2.96
N THR A 91 10.71 -3.93 2.85
CA THR A 91 10.99 -2.99 1.74
C THR A 91 10.89 -3.68 0.38
N LYS A 92 11.36 -4.93 0.27
CA LYS A 92 11.28 -5.73 -0.96
C LYS A 92 9.86 -6.16 -1.28
N GLU A 93 9.06 -6.54 -0.27
CA GLU A 93 7.64 -6.90 -0.45
C GLU A 93 6.84 -5.76 -1.10
N VAL A 94 7.17 -4.51 -0.77
CA VAL A 94 6.53 -3.34 -1.35
C VAL A 94 7.27 -2.78 -2.58
N GLY A 95 8.24 -3.52 -3.12
CA GLY A 95 8.91 -3.19 -4.38
C GLY A 95 9.96 -2.09 -4.28
N HIS A 96 10.62 -1.96 -3.11
CA HIS A 96 11.74 -1.04 -2.90
C HIS A 96 13.03 -1.81 -2.57
N GLU A 97 14.16 -1.26 -2.99
CA GLU A 97 15.49 -1.84 -2.70
C GLU A 97 16.19 -1.18 -1.50
N ARG A 98 15.63 -0.08 -0.98
CA ARG A 98 16.26 0.74 0.07
C ARG A 98 15.52 0.57 1.39
N ILE A 99 16.24 0.15 2.44
CA ILE A 99 15.70 -0.01 3.80
C ILE A 99 15.12 1.30 4.34
N ASN A 100 15.76 2.44 4.06
CA ASN A 100 15.35 3.74 4.59
C ASN A 100 13.94 4.16 4.16
N VAL A 101 13.39 3.59 3.09
CA VAL A 101 12.01 3.86 2.65
C VAL A 101 10.99 3.39 3.71
N ILE A 102 11.34 2.39 4.53
CA ILE A 102 10.49 1.94 5.65
C ILE A 102 10.28 3.06 6.66
N ASN A 103 11.28 3.91 6.92
CA ASN A 103 11.14 5.03 7.85
C ASN A 103 10.03 5.99 7.43
N THR A 104 9.89 6.25 6.11
CA THR A 104 8.80 7.05 5.55
C THR A 104 7.42 6.42 5.81
N TYR A 105 7.29 5.09 5.71
CA TYR A 105 6.05 4.39 6.05
C TYR A 105 5.75 4.39 7.56
N LEU A 106 6.78 4.49 8.40
CA LEU A 106 6.65 4.55 9.86
C LEU A 106 6.51 5.98 10.41
N GLY A 107 6.50 7.01 9.55
CA GLY A 107 6.43 8.41 10.00
C GLY A 107 7.68 8.88 10.74
N LYS A 108 8.81 8.17 10.59
CA LYS A 108 10.10 8.51 11.22
C LYS A 108 10.93 9.30 10.22
N THR A 109 10.64 10.58 10.06
CA THR A 109 11.52 11.52 9.31
C THR A 109 12.64 12.03 10.20
#